data_AF-A0A9D8H5E5-F1
#
_entry.id   AF-A0A9D8H5E5-F1
#
_cell.length_a   1.000
_cell.length_b   1.000
_cell.length_c   1.000
_cell.angle_alpha   90.00
_cell.angle_beta   90.00
_cell.angle_gamma   90.00
#
_symmetry.space_group_name_H-M   'P 1'
#
loop_
_entity.id
_entity.type
_entity.pdbx_description
1 polymer ?
#
loop_
_entity_poly.entity_id
_entity_poly.type
_entity_poly.pdbx_seq_one_letter_code
_entity_poly.pdbx_strand_id
1 'polypeptide(L)'
;MSPAPPESYRLSGGAGAAALLELSAGLTAKRLAEAGDDAAAEAQIEIQRSASEIRGTLVSAADTDSAVCEQVMAASDPEARARALDRASEPPLSVAESCADLAAAAAETAARSREWAFNADA
;
A
#
# COMPACT_ATOMS: atom_id res chain seq x y z
N MET A 1 -31.75 5.73 6.95
CA MET A 1 -30.71 5.88 5.92
C MET A 1 -29.45 6.37 6.60
N SER A 2 -28.40 5.53 6.66
CA SER A 2 -27.11 5.95 7.22
C SER A 2 -26.37 6.78 6.17
N PRO A 3 -25.79 7.95 6.51
CA PRO A 3 -25.04 8.73 5.54
C PRO A 3 -23.81 7.93 5.07
N ALA A 4 -23.54 7.98 3.77
CA ALA A 4 -22.31 7.42 3.21
C ALA A 4 -21.10 8.13 3.87
N PRO A 5 -20.03 7.41 4.21
CA PRO A 5 -18.85 8.02 4.79
C PRO A 5 -18.27 9.06 3.82
N PRO A 6 -17.71 10.17 4.34
CA PRO A 6 -17.13 11.22 3.51
C PRO A 6 -16.03 10.64 2.60
N GLU A 7 -15.90 11.17 1.38
CA GLU A 7 -14.96 10.66 0.36
C GLU A 7 -13.51 10.57 0.83
N SER A 8 -13.13 11.41 1.80
CA SER A 8 -11.83 11.39 2.47
C SER A 8 -11.52 10.10 3.24
N TYR A 9 -12.49 9.21 3.43
CA TYR A 9 -12.34 7.91 4.12
C TYR A 9 -12.32 6.70 3.18
N ARG A 10 -12.39 6.89 1.86
CA ARG A 10 -12.23 5.78 0.91
C ARG A 10 -10.76 5.62 0.52
N LEU A 11 -9.90 5.40 1.51
CA LEU A 11 -8.69 4.65 1.19
C LEU A 11 -9.15 3.26 0.74
N SER A 12 -8.66 2.78 -0.41
CA SER A 12 -8.79 1.36 -0.72
C SER A 12 -8.25 0.57 0.47
N GLY A 13 -8.83 -0.60 0.78
CA GLY A 13 -8.39 -1.39 1.95
C GLY A 13 -6.87 -1.60 1.98
N GLY A 14 -6.24 -1.70 0.80
CA GLY A 14 -4.79 -1.75 0.63
C GLY A 14 -4.07 -0.43 1.01
N ALA A 15 -4.55 0.74 0.57
CA ALA A 15 -3.92 2.01 0.91
C ALA A 15 -3.97 2.31 2.43
N GLY A 16 -5.05 1.89 3.10
CA GLY A 16 -5.14 1.94 4.57
C GLY A 16 -4.14 1.00 5.24
N ALA A 17 -3.99 -0.22 4.75
CA ALA A 17 -3.00 -1.17 5.26
C ALA A 17 -1.56 -0.67 5.05
N ALA A 18 -1.26 -0.02 3.93
CA ALA A 18 0.03 0.60 3.65
C ALA A 18 0.36 1.74 4.63
N ALA A 19 -0.62 2.58 4.96
CA ALA A 19 -0.45 3.62 5.98
C ALA A 19 -0.15 3.05 7.38
N LEU A 20 -0.78 1.92 7.74
CA LEU A 20 -0.49 1.24 9.00
C LEU A 20 0.92 0.65 9.01
N LEU A 21 1.35 0.03 7.91
CA LEU A 21 2.71 -0.49 7.81
C LEU A 21 3.75 0.63 7.89
N GLU A 22 3.54 1.75 7.20
CA GLU A 22 4.42 2.92 7.28
C GLU A 22 4.63 3.36 8.73
N LEU A 23 3.53 3.49 9.49
CA LEU A 23 3.60 3.85 10.91
C LEU A 23 4.33 2.79 11.73
N SER A 24 3.98 1.51 11.56
CA SER A 24 4.59 0.41 12.32
C SER A 24 6.07 0.25 12.05
N ALA A 25 6.50 0.36 10.78
CA ALA A 25 7.89 0.29 10.38
C ALA A 25 8.68 1.48 10.94
N GLY A 26 8.14 2.71 10.89
CA GLY A 26 8.79 3.87 11.48
C GLY A 26 8.96 3.79 12.99
N LEU A 27 7.95 3.29 13.71
CA LEU A 27 8.06 3.02 15.16
C LEU A 27 9.09 1.94 15.46
N THR A 28 9.15 0.90 14.63
CA THR A 28 10.10 -0.21 14.74
C THR A 28 11.53 0.28 14.50
N ALA A 29 11.75 1.07 13.45
CA ALA A 29 13.04 1.68 13.14
C ALA A 29 13.58 2.52 14.29
N LYS A 30 12.74 3.40 14.85
CA LYS A 30 13.14 4.25 15.98
C LYS A 30 13.60 3.44 17.18
N ARG A 31 12.89 2.36 17.49
CA ARG A 31 13.24 1.46 18.61
C ARG A 31 14.53 0.68 18.36
N LEU A 32 14.75 0.22 17.15
CA LEU A 32 15.99 -0.48 16.78
C LEU A 32 17.21 0.45 16.88
N ALA A 33 17.06 1.70 16.44
CA ALA A 33 18.10 2.72 16.61
C ALA A 33 18.38 3.02 18.10
N GLU A 34 17.34 3.12 18.94
CA GLU A 34 17.50 3.27 20.39
C GLU A 34 18.22 2.08 21.05
N ALA A 35 18.05 0.87 20.48
CA ALA A 35 18.74 -0.35 20.92
C ALA A 35 20.16 -0.52 20.32
N GLY A 36 20.59 0.38 19.43
CA GLY A 36 21.90 0.34 18.78
C GLY A 36 22.01 -0.64 17.60
N ASP A 37 20.89 -1.12 17.07
CA ASP A 37 20.84 -1.95 15.86
C ASP A 37 20.51 -1.08 14.62
N ASP A 38 21.50 -0.27 14.22
CA ASP A 38 21.35 0.70 13.14
C ASP A 38 21.02 0.04 11.78
N ALA A 39 21.55 -1.16 11.54
CA ALA A 39 21.30 -1.89 10.30
C ALA A 39 19.83 -2.36 10.20
N ALA A 40 19.29 -2.90 11.29
CA ALA A 40 17.87 -3.27 11.33
C ALA A 40 16.96 -2.03 11.32
N ALA A 41 17.40 -0.92 11.94
CA ALA A 41 16.67 0.34 11.90
C ALA A 41 16.55 0.88 10.46
N GLU A 42 17.65 0.89 9.70
CA GLU A 42 17.66 1.32 8.30
C GLU A 42 16.76 0.43 7.42
N ALA A 43 16.79 -0.89 7.62
CA ALA A 43 15.90 -1.80 6.90
C ALA A 43 14.41 -1.47 7.12
N GLN A 44 14.03 -1.06 8.33
CA GLN A 44 12.66 -0.65 8.63
C GLN A 44 12.33 0.74 8.08
N ILE A 45 13.30 1.65 7.95
CA ILE A 45 13.12 2.93 7.25
C ILE A 45 12.86 2.69 5.76
N GLU A 46 13.55 1.74 5.14
CA GLU A 46 13.30 1.35 3.74
C GLU A 46 11.89 0.77 3.58
N ILE A 47 11.44 -0.11 4.50
CA ILE A 47 10.07 -0.62 4.50
C ILE A 47 9.05 0.52 4.67
N GLN A 48 9.31 1.48 5.57
CA GLN A 48 8.46 2.64 5.75
C GLN A 48 8.32 3.44 4.45
N ARG A 49 9.44 3.69 3.74
CA ARG A 49 9.44 4.42 2.47
C ARG A 49 8.67 3.66 1.41
N SER A 50 8.94 2.37 1.25
CA SER A 50 8.24 1.50 0.31
C SER A 50 6.73 1.46 0.58
N ALA A 51 6.31 1.39 1.85
CA ALA A 51 4.89 1.44 2.21
C ALA A 51 4.22 2.77 1.82
N SER A 52 4.94 3.89 1.93
CA SER A 52 4.43 5.21 1.48
C SER A 52 4.27 5.28 -0.04
N GLU A 53 5.22 4.72 -0.80
CA GLU A 53 5.15 4.60 -2.26
C GLU A 53 3.99 3.70 -2.70
N ILE A 54 3.88 2.51 -2.10
CA ILE A 54 2.78 1.57 -2.34
C ILE A 54 1.42 2.23 -2.05
N ARG A 55 1.31 2.99 -0.97
CA ARG A 55 0.08 3.75 -0.66
C ARG A 55 -0.26 4.70 -1.80
N GLY A 56 0.72 5.44 -2.32
CA GLY A 56 0.54 6.33 -3.47
C GLY A 56 0.01 5.58 -4.69
N THR A 57 0.65 4.46 -5.04
CA THR A 57 0.23 3.58 -6.14
C THR A 57 -1.20 3.08 -5.98
N LEU A 58 -1.56 2.60 -4.78
CA LEU A 58 -2.89 2.06 -4.48
C LEU A 58 -3.99 3.12 -4.51
N VAL A 59 -3.67 4.38 -4.21
CA VAL A 59 -4.60 5.50 -4.39
C VAL A 59 -4.74 5.83 -5.87
N SER A 60 -3.64 5.97 -6.62
CA SER A 60 -3.69 6.31 -8.05
C SER A 60 -4.29 5.22 -8.93
N ALA A 61 -4.19 3.96 -8.53
CA ALA A 61 -4.77 2.85 -9.26
C ALA A 61 -6.31 2.95 -9.35
N ALA A 62 -6.96 3.46 -8.30
CA ALA A 62 -8.42 3.66 -8.30
C ALA A 62 -8.86 4.75 -9.29
N ASP A 63 -8.12 5.85 -9.36
CA ASP A 63 -8.38 6.93 -10.31
C ASP A 63 -8.12 6.46 -11.76
N THR A 64 -7.04 5.70 -11.95
CA THR A 64 -6.67 5.14 -13.26
C THR A 64 -7.71 4.12 -13.75
N ASP A 65 -8.16 3.23 -12.87
CA ASP A 65 -9.20 2.23 -13.17
C ASP A 65 -10.50 2.89 -13.66
N SER A 66 -10.93 3.96 -12.98
CA SER A 66 -12.12 4.73 -13.36
C SER A 66 -11.95 5.35 -14.76
N ALA A 67 -10.83 6.03 -15.01
CA ALA A 67 -10.56 6.69 -16.28
C ALA A 67 -10.43 5.71 -17.46
N VAL A 68 -9.90 4.51 -17.23
CA VAL A 68 -9.77 3.49 -18.28
C VAL A 68 -11.10 2.80 -18.55
N CYS A 69 -11.92 2.55 -17.52
CA CYS A 69 -13.29 2.05 -17.70
C CYS A 69 -14.13 2.99 -18.58
N GLU A 70 -14.03 4.31 -18.37
CA GLU A 70 -14.69 5.30 -19.23
C GLU A 70 -14.24 5.20 -20.69
N GLN A 71 -12.95 5.00 -20.94
CA GLN A 71 -12.41 4.81 -22.29
C GLN A 71 -12.95 3.54 -22.96
N VAL A 72 -13.08 2.43 -22.21
CA VAL A 72 -13.69 1.19 -22.71
C VAL A 72 -15.15 1.43 -23.12
N MET A 73 -15.91 2.15 -22.28
CA MET A 73 -17.32 2.47 -22.55
C MET A 73 -17.49 3.42 -23.75
N ALA A 74 -16.57 4.39 -23.92
CA ALA A 74 -16.61 5.38 -24.98
C ALA A 74 -16.08 4.86 -26.34
N ALA A 75 -15.38 3.72 -26.36
CA ALA A 75 -14.78 3.18 -27.58
C ALA A 75 -15.85 2.76 -28.61
N SER A 76 -15.85 3.44 -29.76
CA SER A 76 -16.80 3.25 -30.85
C SER A 76 -16.40 2.17 -31.84
N ASP A 77 -15.10 1.85 -31.94
CA ASP A 77 -14.58 0.83 -32.84
C ASP A 77 -13.87 -0.33 -32.09
N PRO A 78 -13.75 -1.52 -32.72
CA PRO A 78 -13.17 -2.70 -32.08
C PRO A 78 -11.69 -2.55 -31.69
N GLU A 79 -10.90 -1.77 -32.43
CA GLU A 79 -9.46 -1.63 -32.21
C GLU A 79 -9.18 -0.69 -31.02
N ALA A 80 -9.90 0.43 -30.95
CA ALA A 80 -9.90 1.31 -29.79
C ALA A 80 -10.37 0.57 -28.53
N ARG A 81 -11.42 -0.26 -28.64
CA ARG A 81 -11.92 -1.05 -27.52
C ARG A 81 -10.90 -2.08 -27.05
N ALA A 82 -10.20 -2.77 -27.97
CA ALA A 82 -9.16 -3.72 -27.61
C ALA A 82 -8.01 -3.07 -26.82
N ARG A 83 -7.53 -1.89 -27.27
CA ARG A 83 -6.50 -1.12 -26.54
C ARG A 83 -6.96 -0.60 -25.18
N ALA A 84 -8.24 -0.24 -25.07
CA ALA A 84 -8.80 0.22 -23.80
C ALA A 84 -8.95 -0.93 -22.81
N LEU A 85 -9.35 -2.12 -23.28
CA LEU A 85 -9.42 -3.33 -22.45
C LEU A 85 -8.05 -3.82 -21.98
N ASP A 86 -7.04 -3.73 -22.84
CA ASP A 86 -5.65 -4.05 -22.48
C ASP A 86 -5.19 -3.16 -21.32
N ARG A 87 -5.37 -1.85 -21.46
CA ARG A 87 -5.10 -0.88 -20.38
C ARG A 87 -5.97 -1.08 -19.14
N ALA A 88 -7.21 -1.55 -19.29
CA ALA A 88 -8.11 -1.79 -18.16
C ALA A 88 -7.62 -2.94 -17.27
N SER A 89 -6.73 -3.79 -17.78
CA SER A 89 -6.11 -4.85 -17.00
C SER A 89 -4.94 -4.36 -16.11
N GLU A 90 -4.37 -3.18 -16.40
CA GLU A 90 -3.20 -2.67 -15.68
C GLU A 90 -3.52 -2.26 -14.22
N PRO A 91 -4.59 -1.49 -13.92
CA PRO A 91 -4.90 -1.11 -12.54
C PRO A 91 -5.12 -2.29 -11.58
N PRO A 92 -5.93 -3.33 -11.90
CA PRO A 92 -6.10 -4.45 -10.99
C PRO A 92 -4.82 -5.28 -10.81
N LEU A 93 -3.97 -5.40 -11.84
CA LEU A 93 -2.67 -6.04 -11.71
C LEU A 93 -1.74 -5.26 -10.77
N SER A 94 -1.63 -3.94 -10.97
CA SER A 94 -0.83 -3.05 -10.13
C SER A 94 -1.27 -3.10 -8.67
N VAL A 95 -2.58 -3.15 -8.41
CA VAL A 95 -3.14 -3.32 -7.06
C VAL A 95 -2.72 -4.67 -6.46
N ALA A 96 -2.81 -5.76 -7.23
CA ALA A 96 -2.47 -7.09 -6.74
C ALA A 96 -0.98 -7.21 -6.38
N GLU A 97 -0.09 -6.72 -7.25
CA GLU A 97 1.36 -6.70 -7.02
C GLU A 97 1.72 -5.84 -5.80
N SER A 98 1.17 -4.63 -5.73
CA SER A 98 1.36 -3.72 -4.58
C SER A 98 0.88 -4.33 -3.26
N CYS A 99 -0.23 -5.08 -3.27
CA CYS A 99 -0.72 -5.79 -2.09
C CYS A 99 0.19 -6.95 -1.68
N ALA A 100 0.80 -7.65 -2.64
CA ALA A 100 1.74 -8.74 -2.36
C ALA A 100 3.02 -8.21 -1.71
N ASP A 101 3.58 -7.13 -2.25
CA ASP A 101 4.76 -6.45 -1.69
C ASP A 101 4.47 -5.93 -0.28
N LEU A 102 3.30 -5.30 -0.10
CA LEU A 102 2.86 -4.83 1.20
C LEU A 102 2.75 -5.96 2.24
N ALA A 103 2.23 -7.12 1.84
CA ALA A 103 2.10 -8.27 2.73
C ALA A 103 3.47 -8.84 3.14
N ALA A 104 4.43 -8.90 2.20
CA ALA A 104 5.80 -9.33 2.48
C ALA A 104 6.49 -8.38 3.47
N ALA A 105 6.40 -7.07 3.21
CA ALA A 105 6.98 -6.04 4.06
C ALA A 105 6.33 -6.03 5.47
N ALA A 106 5.02 -6.22 5.55
CA ALA A 106 4.32 -6.33 6.83
C ALA A 106 4.75 -7.58 7.63
N ALA A 107 5.00 -8.71 6.96
CA ALA A 107 5.52 -9.90 7.61
C ALA A 107 6.92 -9.67 8.20
N GLU A 108 7.78 -8.95 7.47
CA GLU A 108 9.12 -8.60 7.94
C GLU A 108 9.08 -7.66 9.16
N THR A 109 8.33 -6.56 9.09
CA THR A 109 8.15 -5.66 10.24
C THR A 109 7.59 -6.43 11.44
N ALA A 110 6.59 -7.29 11.23
CA ALA A 110 6.02 -8.09 12.32
C ALA A 110 7.02 -9.10 12.91
N ALA A 111 7.88 -9.72 12.10
CA ALA A 111 8.92 -10.61 12.58
C ALA A 111 9.89 -9.86 13.51
N ARG A 112 10.34 -8.67 13.10
CA ARG A 112 11.20 -7.81 13.93
C ARG A 112 10.50 -7.35 15.21
N SER A 113 9.24 -6.95 15.11
CA SER A 113 8.49 -6.53 16.30
C SER A 113 8.24 -7.67 17.31
N ARG A 114 8.22 -8.93 16.86
CA ARG A 114 8.01 -10.12 17.70
C ARG A 114 9.26 -10.61 18.41
N GLU A 115 10.44 -10.23 17.93
CA GLU A 115 11.72 -10.51 18.60
C GLU A 115 11.85 -9.74 19.93
N TRP A 116 10.89 -8.87 20.24
CA TRP A 116 10.89 -8.06 21.45
C TRP A 116 10.11 -8.71 22.60
N ALA A 117 10.76 -8.82 23.76
CA ALA A 117 10.06 -9.05 25.01
C ALA A 117 9.42 -7.73 25.47
N PHE A 118 8.09 -7.68 25.54
CA PHE A 118 7.37 -6.56 26.16
C PHE A 118 7.66 -6.58 27.68
N ASN A 119 8.70 -5.88 28.11
CA ASN A 119 8.95 -5.66 29.52
C ASN A 119 8.16 -4.42 29.93
N ALA A 120 7.09 -4.60 30.71
CA ALA A 120 6.22 -3.53 31.18
C ALA A 120 6.91 -2.47 32.06
N ASP A 121 8.20 -2.67 32.38
CA ASP A 121 9.01 -1.83 33.27
C ASP A 121 10.08 -1.00 32.53
N ALA A 122 10.07 -0.95 31.19
CA ALA A 122 10.99 -0.14 30.38
C ALA A 122 10.39 1.22 29.95
#